data_AF-A0A1G5M5X8-F1
#
_entry.id   AF-A0A1G5M5X8-F1
#
_cell.length_a   1.000
_cell.length_b   1.000
_cell.length_c   1.000
_cell.angle_alpha   90.00
_cell.angle_beta   90.00
_cell.angle_gamma   90.00
#
_symmetry.space_group_name_H-M   'P 1'
#
loop_
_entity.id
_entity.type
_entity.pdbx_description
1 polymer ?
#
loop_
_entity_poly.entity_id
_entity_poly.type
_entity_poly.pdbx_seq_one_letter_code
_entity_poly.pdbx_strand_id
1 'polypeptide(L)'
;MRAGSAGPAIMNFIHIRVFSTPIHDHKRIRGQLMRRFFPHGILGWFGPIVSTGIALVVVAGIVVVTGMYNIAASIPHPSGWAQLLHFSFERSVAQHASELSRPDDFEAEWRVVQGAGHYGHACAGCHGAPGLGQNVMALQERPQPQYLPEVVGEFSDKELAWIVLHGAKYTGMPSWTDTDREDEAWSVAAFLRRLPEMDYKTYRKLAYGTEGEITDLSLPAKFTQFEPTEESSKTKTPDPHTHRTSVPATGFTEFAMNDTLMSMCGRCHGADGLGRGIGAFPNLTLQDPEYLRRTLEAFAHGDRHSGFMRTVATQLSDNQIMALSAYYSMLPETRSPGAEALDATLIDEGRSIAENGVPKRNVPACLSCHEQTKFTSRLFPHLNGQYANYIESQLKLFAKGARGYAGDYGPMDELAHQLEPEEMKAVAAFFNAQEPTRLTNAPASSQNAAREQSGINRAADGSQTPTADTGEAYQEEAPAAATRAE
;
A
#
# COMPACT_ATOMS: atom_id res chain seq x y z
N MET A 1 80.86 -50.05 -50.74
CA MET A 1 81.24 -50.47 -52.10
C MET A 1 80.66 -49.47 -53.09
N ARG A 2 81.45 -49.08 -54.11
CA ARG A 2 81.06 -48.35 -55.34
C ARG A 2 79.83 -49.04 -55.99
N ALA A 3 79.05 -48.51 -56.91
CA ALA A 3 79.15 -47.49 -57.95
C ALA A 3 77.69 -47.13 -58.34
N GLY A 4 77.34 -46.00 -58.94
CA GLY A 4 77.68 -45.66 -60.31
C GLY A 4 76.56 -46.07 -61.30
N SER A 5 75.68 -45.11 -61.59
CA SER A 5 75.02 -44.79 -62.87
C SER A 5 74.74 -45.88 -63.93
N ALA A 6 73.51 -45.90 -64.46
CA ALA A 6 73.16 -45.45 -65.83
C ALA A 6 71.65 -45.66 -66.10
N GLY A 7 71.01 -44.69 -66.78
CA GLY A 7 69.59 -44.74 -67.20
C GLY A 7 69.37 -45.58 -68.48
N PRO A 8 68.48 -45.18 -69.42
CA PRO A 8 67.34 -44.26 -69.35
C PRO A 8 66.07 -44.84 -70.05
N ALA A 9 64.99 -44.04 -70.15
CA ALA A 9 63.99 -43.96 -71.25
C ALA A 9 62.60 -43.57 -70.69
N ILE A 10 62.21 -42.30 -70.74
CA ILE A 10 61.36 -41.67 -71.78
C ILE A 10 59.96 -42.31 -71.88
N MET A 11 58.95 -41.61 -71.35
CA MET A 11 57.60 -41.59 -71.93
C MET A 11 56.84 -40.33 -71.51
N ASN A 12 56.24 -39.67 -72.50
CA ASN A 12 55.67 -38.34 -72.47
C ASN A 12 54.21 -38.30 -71.95
N PHE A 13 53.94 -37.26 -71.16
CA PHE A 13 52.77 -36.38 -71.06
C PHE A 13 51.34 -36.92 -71.25
N ILE A 14 50.48 -36.62 -70.25
CA ILE A 14 49.26 -35.77 -70.38
C ILE A 14 48.96 -35.11 -69.02
N HIS A 15 48.62 -33.82 -69.08
CA HIS A 15 48.41 -32.88 -67.97
C HIS A 15 47.04 -33.02 -67.28
N ILE A 16 47.03 -32.98 -65.94
CA ILE A 16 45.88 -32.55 -65.12
C ILE A 16 46.34 -31.35 -64.28
N ARG A 17 45.83 -30.15 -64.58
CA ARG A 17 46.05 -28.93 -63.78
C ARG A 17 45.11 -28.96 -62.58
N VAL A 18 45.65 -29.23 -61.39
CA VAL A 18 45.00 -28.93 -60.11
C VAL A 18 45.31 -27.46 -59.78
N PHE A 19 44.28 -26.61 -59.72
CA PHE A 19 44.39 -25.26 -59.18
C PHE A 19 44.68 -25.35 -57.68
N SER A 20 45.91 -25.04 -57.28
CA SER A 20 46.26 -24.71 -55.90
C SER A 20 46.10 -23.20 -55.73
N THR A 21 45.16 -22.77 -54.88
CA THR A 21 45.13 -21.38 -54.41
C THR A 21 46.15 -21.21 -53.29
N PRO A 22 47.06 -20.21 -53.37
CA PRO A 22 48.09 -20.02 -52.37
C PRO A 22 47.50 -19.34 -51.12
N ILE A 23 47.78 -19.93 -49.96
CA ILE A 23 47.64 -19.31 -48.64
C ILE A 23 48.61 -18.13 -48.59
N HIS A 24 48.15 -16.94 -48.96
CA HIS A 24 48.87 -15.69 -48.76
C HIS A 24 48.01 -14.74 -47.93
N ASP A 25 48.58 -14.39 -46.78
CA ASP A 25 48.48 -13.06 -46.18
C ASP A 25 47.51 -12.79 -45.02
N HIS A 26 47.43 -13.73 -44.06
CA HIS A 26 46.83 -13.42 -42.76
C HIS A 26 47.55 -12.31 -41.97
N LYS A 27 48.85 -12.05 -42.23
CA LYS A 27 49.63 -11.04 -41.49
C LYS A 27 49.34 -9.60 -41.96
N ARG A 28 49.20 -9.35 -43.27
CA ARG A 28 48.89 -8.00 -43.79
C ARG A 28 47.43 -7.60 -43.59
N ILE A 29 46.50 -8.56 -43.67
CA ILE A 29 45.09 -8.32 -43.30
C ILE A 29 45.00 -7.92 -41.82
N ARG A 30 45.69 -8.65 -40.94
CA ARG A 30 45.74 -8.34 -39.49
C ARG A 30 46.41 -6.99 -39.21
N GLY A 31 47.47 -6.62 -39.95
CA GLY A 31 48.12 -5.31 -39.84
C GLY A 31 47.29 -4.12 -40.35
N GLN A 32 46.53 -4.31 -41.42
CA GLN A 32 45.59 -3.29 -41.93
C GLN A 32 44.36 -3.14 -41.03
N LEU A 33 43.84 -4.25 -40.48
CA LEU A 33 42.76 -4.21 -39.50
C LEU A 33 43.20 -3.47 -38.23
N MET A 34 44.38 -3.78 -37.71
CA MET A 34 44.93 -3.13 -36.51
C MET A 34 45.16 -1.62 -36.72
N ARG A 35 45.63 -1.18 -37.90
CA ARG A 35 45.76 0.25 -38.21
C ARG A 35 44.42 0.98 -38.37
N ARG A 36 43.34 0.26 -38.68
CA ARG A 36 41.98 0.79 -38.81
C ARG A 36 41.27 0.93 -37.45
N PHE A 37 41.56 0.04 -36.51
CA PHE A 37 41.00 0.08 -35.15
C PHE A 37 41.90 0.83 -34.15
N PHE A 38 43.22 0.93 -34.41
CA PHE A 38 44.20 1.62 -33.56
C PHE A 38 45.10 2.57 -34.37
N PRO A 39 44.55 3.70 -34.86
CA PRO A 39 45.31 4.68 -35.63
C PRO A 39 46.30 5.45 -34.73
N HIS A 40 47.47 5.80 -35.27
CA HIS A 40 48.56 6.41 -34.50
C HIS A 40 48.45 7.95 -34.41
N GLY A 41 47.52 8.58 -35.14
CA GLY A 41 47.29 10.03 -35.14
C GLY A 41 45.94 10.39 -34.52
N ILE A 42 45.86 11.54 -33.84
CA ILE A 42 44.66 12.00 -33.13
C ILE A 42 43.43 12.10 -34.04
N LEU A 43 43.63 12.45 -35.31
CA LEU A 43 42.56 12.54 -36.31
C LEU A 43 41.99 11.17 -36.71
N GLY A 44 42.77 10.09 -36.57
CA GLY A 44 42.32 8.74 -36.87
C GLY A 44 41.36 8.17 -35.82
N TRP A 45 41.40 8.67 -34.58
CA TRP A 45 40.53 8.23 -33.49
C TRP A 45 39.09 8.72 -33.62
N PHE A 46 38.82 9.75 -34.44
CA PHE A 46 37.46 10.26 -34.65
C PHE A 46 36.52 9.19 -35.22
N GLY A 47 36.97 8.39 -36.19
CA GLY A 47 36.14 7.34 -36.79
C GLY A 47 35.67 6.29 -35.78
N PRO A 48 36.60 5.64 -35.04
CA PRO A 48 36.26 4.73 -33.94
C PRO A 48 35.36 5.37 -32.88
N ILE A 49 35.69 6.57 -32.39
CA ILE A 49 34.90 7.27 -31.35
C ILE A 49 33.46 7.51 -31.82
N VAL A 50 33.27 8.03 -33.04
CA VAL A 50 31.94 8.27 -33.62
C VAL A 50 31.19 6.95 -33.80
N SER A 51 31.84 5.91 -34.31
CA SER A 51 31.20 4.60 -34.50
C SER A 51 30.78 3.96 -33.17
N THR A 52 31.61 4.05 -32.13
CA THR A 52 31.28 3.59 -30.79
C THR A 52 30.14 4.41 -30.20
N GLY A 53 30.15 5.74 -30.37
CA GLY A 53 29.06 6.62 -29.94
C GLY A 53 27.73 6.23 -30.59
N ILE A 54 27.70 6.02 -31.91
CA ILE A 54 26.51 5.56 -32.62
C ILE A 54 26.06 4.20 -32.12
N ALA A 55 26.98 3.24 -31.95
CA ALA A 55 26.65 1.92 -31.43
C ALA A 55 26.03 1.99 -30.03
N LEU A 56 26.56 2.83 -29.14
CA LEU A 56 26.00 3.04 -27.80
C LEU A 56 24.60 3.65 -27.86
N VAL A 57 24.37 4.64 -28.74
CA VAL A 57 23.03 5.23 -28.94
C VAL A 57 22.04 4.20 -29.47
N VAL A 58 22.45 3.36 -30.43
CA VAL A 58 21.61 2.28 -30.96
C VAL A 58 21.28 1.27 -29.86
N VAL A 59 22.27 0.83 -29.07
CA VAL A 59 22.04 -0.09 -27.95
C VAL A 59 21.11 0.52 -26.89
N ALA A 60 21.35 1.77 -26.49
CA ALA A 60 20.46 2.47 -25.56
C ALA A 60 19.04 2.58 -26.11
N GLY A 61 18.91 2.91 -27.41
CA GLY A 61 17.63 2.95 -28.12
C GLY A 61 16.93 1.60 -28.10
N ILE A 62 17.65 0.49 -28.33
CA ILE A 62 17.10 -0.86 -28.23
C ILE A 62 16.60 -1.13 -26.82
N VAL A 63 17.41 -0.87 -25.78
CA VAL A 63 17.03 -1.11 -24.38
C VAL A 63 15.76 -0.35 -24.01
N VAL A 64 15.63 0.91 -24.43
CA VAL A 64 14.46 1.76 -24.19
C VAL A 64 13.24 1.26 -24.97
N VAL A 65 13.37 1.05 -26.28
CA VAL A 65 12.24 0.67 -27.16
C VAL A 65 11.70 -0.73 -26.84
N THR A 66 12.59 -1.64 -26.44
CA THR A 66 12.20 -3.02 -26.09
C THR A 66 11.69 -3.16 -24.66
N GLY A 67 11.87 -2.14 -23.80
CA GLY A 67 11.53 -2.22 -22.39
C GLY A 67 12.39 -3.21 -21.61
N MET A 68 13.59 -3.54 -22.09
CA MET A 68 14.51 -4.46 -21.39
C MET A 68 14.94 -3.95 -20.01
N TYR A 69 14.89 -2.64 -19.79
CA TYR A 69 15.16 -2.05 -18.49
C TYR A 69 13.91 -2.06 -17.60
N ASN A 70 13.97 -2.82 -16.51
CA ASN A 70 12.88 -2.90 -15.55
C ASN A 70 12.86 -1.65 -14.66
N ILE A 71 11.83 -0.83 -14.81
CA ILE A 71 11.62 0.43 -14.06
C ILE A 71 10.80 0.24 -12.78
N ALA A 72 10.51 -0.99 -12.35
CA ALA A 72 9.71 -1.25 -11.17
C ALA A 72 10.39 -0.72 -9.90
N ALA A 73 9.72 0.19 -9.18
CA ALA A 73 10.21 0.73 -7.91
C ALA A 73 10.30 -0.33 -6.78
N SER A 74 9.66 -1.49 -6.96
CA SER A 74 9.79 -2.63 -6.06
C SER A 74 11.16 -3.33 -6.14
N ILE A 75 11.97 -3.03 -7.17
CA ILE A 75 13.31 -3.59 -7.35
C ILE A 75 14.35 -2.57 -6.85
N PRO A 76 15.22 -2.92 -5.89
CA PRO A 76 16.28 -2.04 -5.43
C PRO A 76 17.25 -1.65 -6.56
N HIS A 77 17.78 -0.44 -6.49
CA HIS A 77 18.91 -0.06 -7.34
C HIS A 77 20.14 -0.94 -7.04
N PRO A 78 21.07 -1.08 -8.00
CA PRO A 78 22.36 -1.69 -7.75
C PRO A 78 23.09 -1.03 -6.57
N SER A 79 23.88 -1.80 -5.83
CA SER A 79 24.77 -1.28 -4.78
C SER A 79 25.67 -0.17 -5.34
N GLY A 80 25.92 0.91 -4.59
CA GLY A 80 26.70 2.05 -5.10
C GLY A 80 25.83 3.16 -5.69
N TRP A 81 24.65 2.81 -6.23
CA TRP A 81 23.83 3.75 -6.98
C TRP A 81 23.24 4.84 -6.10
N ALA A 82 22.76 4.47 -4.90
CA ALA A 82 22.25 5.43 -3.93
C ALA A 82 23.34 6.43 -3.49
N GLN A 83 24.57 5.96 -3.26
CA GLN A 83 25.70 6.85 -2.93
C GLN A 83 25.99 7.83 -4.07
N LEU A 84 26.04 7.35 -5.31
CA LEU A 84 26.33 8.19 -6.47
C LEU A 84 25.24 9.26 -6.68
N LEU A 85 23.97 8.87 -6.57
CA LEU A 85 22.85 9.79 -6.71
C LEU A 85 22.84 10.83 -5.60
N HIS A 86 23.06 10.42 -4.35
CA HIS A 86 23.10 11.33 -3.22
C HIS A 86 24.28 12.31 -3.31
N PHE A 87 25.47 11.82 -3.65
CA PHE A 87 26.63 12.68 -3.92
C PHE A 87 26.35 13.70 -5.03
N SER A 88 25.70 13.25 -6.11
CA SER A 88 25.34 14.14 -7.23
C SER A 88 24.33 15.20 -6.79
N PHE A 89 23.37 14.81 -5.94
CA PHE A 89 22.39 15.71 -5.33
C PHE A 89 23.09 16.77 -4.46
N GLU A 90 23.93 16.37 -3.50
CA GLU A 90 24.67 17.31 -2.63
C GLU A 90 25.50 18.31 -3.44
N ARG A 91 26.24 17.83 -4.46
CA ARG A 91 27.06 18.68 -5.33
C ARG A 91 26.23 19.68 -6.13
N SER A 92 25.09 19.23 -6.65
CA SER A 92 24.16 20.09 -7.37
C SER A 92 23.56 21.15 -6.46
N VAL A 93 23.07 20.75 -5.29
CA VAL A 93 22.48 21.66 -4.29
C VAL A 93 23.52 22.70 -3.85
N ALA A 94 24.72 22.29 -3.47
CA ALA A 94 25.78 23.21 -3.03
C ALA A 94 26.15 24.23 -4.11
N GLN A 95 26.21 23.82 -5.38
CA GLN A 95 26.50 24.70 -6.51
C GLN A 95 25.39 25.74 -6.70
N HIS A 96 24.13 25.32 -6.72
CA HIS A 96 23.00 26.21 -7.05
C HIS A 96 22.53 27.06 -5.86
N ALA A 97 22.63 26.55 -4.64
CA ALA A 97 22.31 27.31 -3.44
C ALA A 97 23.30 28.46 -3.19
N SER A 98 24.48 28.45 -3.82
CA SER A 98 25.50 29.49 -3.63
C SER A 98 25.01 30.90 -4.04
N GLU A 99 24.08 30.96 -5.00
CA GLU A 99 23.49 32.21 -5.52
C GLU A 99 22.42 32.79 -4.60
N LEU A 100 21.85 31.99 -3.70
CA LEU A 100 20.81 32.45 -2.78
C LEU A 100 21.40 33.38 -1.71
N SER A 101 20.63 34.39 -1.32
CA SER A 101 20.95 35.28 -0.20
C SER A 101 20.05 34.97 0.98
N ARG A 102 20.67 34.66 2.14
CA ARG A 102 19.93 34.38 3.38
C ARG A 102 19.27 35.68 3.86
N PRO A 103 17.96 35.69 4.11
CA PRO A 103 17.27 36.87 4.63
C PRO A 103 17.81 37.30 6.01
N ASP A 104 17.85 38.60 6.27
CA ASP A 104 18.28 39.15 7.57
C ASP A 104 17.33 38.71 8.70
N ASP A 105 16.07 38.48 8.37
CA ASP A 105 15.01 38.04 9.26
C ASP A 105 14.82 36.51 9.29
N PHE A 106 15.81 35.73 8.85
CA PHE A 106 15.71 34.26 8.76
C PHE A 106 15.27 33.62 10.09
N GLU A 107 15.78 34.10 11.23
CA GLU A 107 15.44 33.56 12.56
C GLU A 107 14.15 34.13 13.16
N ALA A 108 13.45 35.01 12.44
CA ALA A 108 12.27 35.68 12.96
C ALA A 108 11.17 34.66 13.31
N GLU A 109 10.54 34.85 14.46
CA GLU A 109 9.59 33.86 15.00
C GLU A 109 8.40 33.63 14.08
N TRP A 110 7.93 34.66 13.37
CA TRP A 110 6.86 34.53 12.39
C TRP A 110 7.21 33.61 11.21
N ARG A 111 8.47 33.59 10.75
CA ARG A 111 8.94 32.67 9.69
C ARG A 111 8.91 31.23 10.19
N VAL A 112 9.36 31.01 11.42
CA VAL A 112 9.36 29.68 12.03
C VAL A 112 7.94 29.15 12.20
N VAL A 113 6.99 29.98 12.64
CA VAL A 113 5.58 29.60 12.74
C VAL A 113 4.98 29.32 11.36
N GLN A 114 5.22 30.18 10.37
CA GLN A 114 4.76 29.96 8.99
C GLN A 114 5.34 28.67 8.39
N GLY A 115 6.64 28.43 8.59
CA GLY A 115 7.34 27.23 8.17
C GLY A 115 6.82 25.97 8.85
N ALA A 116 6.50 26.04 10.15
CA ALA A 116 5.94 24.93 10.91
C ALA A 116 4.57 24.50 10.34
N GLY A 117 3.69 25.47 10.08
CA GLY A 117 2.37 25.20 9.50
C GLY A 117 2.46 24.54 8.11
N HIS A 118 3.34 25.05 7.24
CA HIS A 118 3.56 24.43 5.94
C HIS A 118 4.19 23.04 6.05
N TYR A 119 5.21 22.87 6.88
CA TYR A 119 5.87 21.58 7.09
C TYR A 119 4.89 20.51 7.56
N GLY A 120 4.07 20.84 8.56
CA GLY A 120 3.09 19.93 9.13
C GLY A 120 1.99 19.53 8.16
N HIS A 121 1.72 20.32 7.13
CA HIS A 121 0.71 19.98 6.11
C HIS A 121 1.30 19.28 4.87
N ALA A 122 2.48 19.70 4.42
CA ALA A 122 3.01 19.32 3.11
C ALA A 122 4.23 18.39 3.16
N CYS A 123 5.02 18.42 4.23
CA CYS A 123 6.32 17.74 4.27
C CYS A 123 6.33 16.54 5.22
N ALA A 124 5.71 16.71 6.39
CA ALA A 124 5.83 15.76 7.49
C ALA A 124 5.15 14.41 7.21
N GLY A 125 4.21 14.35 6.26
CA GLY A 125 3.62 13.09 5.79
C GLY A 125 4.65 12.13 5.16
N CYS A 126 5.74 12.64 4.56
CA CYS A 126 6.82 11.82 4.01
C CYS A 126 8.09 11.85 4.86
N HIS A 127 8.43 13.01 5.40
CA HIS A 127 9.66 13.24 6.17
C HIS A 127 9.53 12.99 7.67
N GLY A 128 8.31 12.79 8.15
CA GLY A 128 8.00 12.62 9.57
C GLY A 128 8.16 13.89 10.38
N ALA A 129 7.99 13.77 11.69
CA ALA A 129 8.21 14.87 12.64
C ALA A 129 8.66 14.29 14.00
N PRO A 130 9.17 15.13 14.92
CA PRO A 130 9.49 14.69 16.27
C PRO A 130 8.30 13.98 16.92
N GLY A 131 8.51 12.73 17.36
CA GLY A 131 7.45 11.91 17.99
C GLY A 131 6.39 11.34 17.05
N LEU A 132 6.51 11.51 15.72
CA LEU A 132 5.50 11.04 14.75
C LEU A 132 6.02 10.04 13.71
N GLY A 133 7.34 9.88 13.55
CA GLY A 133 7.98 9.01 12.55
C GLY A 133 7.49 9.24 11.10
N GLN A 134 7.83 8.34 10.17
CA GLN A 134 7.57 8.43 8.73
C GLN A 134 6.49 7.45 8.27
N ASN A 135 5.70 7.87 7.28
CA ASN A 135 4.70 7.06 6.60
C ASN A 135 5.31 5.83 5.92
N VAL A 136 4.67 4.67 6.10
CA VAL A 136 5.07 3.40 5.45
C VAL A 136 5.09 3.48 3.92
N MET A 137 4.26 4.33 3.30
CA MET A 137 4.27 4.59 1.86
C MET A 137 5.49 5.40 1.43
N ALA A 138 5.83 6.44 2.19
CA ALA A 138 7.05 7.20 1.97
C ALA A 138 8.29 6.28 2.09
N LEU A 139 8.27 5.34 3.03
CA LEU A 139 9.30 4.31 3.16
C LEU A 139 9.33 3.29 2.00
N GLN A 140 8.34 3.25 1.09
CA GLN A 140 8.45 2.45 -0.14
C GLN A 140 9.07 3.21 -1.30
N GLU A 141 9.32 4.51 -1.18
CA GLU A 141 9.92 5.30 -2.25
C GLU A 141 11.38 4.90 -2.53
N ARG A 142 11.82 5.14 -3.77
CA ARG A 142 13.17 4.88 -4.27
C ARG A 142 13.60 6.09 -5.09
N PRO A 143 14.35 7.05 -4.53
CA PRO A 143 14.93 7.05 -3.18
C PRO A 143 13.89 7.25 -2.07
N GLN A 144 14.15 6.71 -0.88
CA GLN A 144 13.32 6.97 0.31
C GLN A 144 13.59 8.40 0.82
N PRO A 145 12.56 9.13 1.29
CA PRO A 145 12.76 10.40 1.97
C PRO A 145 13.46 10.18 3.33
N GLN A 146 14.33 11.12 3.70
CA GLN A 146 15.03 11.09 4.97
C GLN A 146 14.13 11.53 6.13
N TYR A 147 14.35 10.99 7.33
CA TYR A 147 13.79 11.53 8.56
C TYR A 147 14.51 12.85 8.92
N LEU A 148 13.87 13.98 8.60
CA LEU A 148 14.51 15.30 8.66
C LEU A 148 15.04 15.71 10.04
N PRO A 149 14.42 15.37 11.18
CA PRO A 149 14.97 15.73 12.49
C PRO A 149 16.42 15.26 12.73
N GLU A 150 16.90 14.25 12.00
CA GLU A 150 18.28 13.75 12.15
C GLU A 150 19.27 14.31 11.12
N VAL A 151 18.81 14.76 9.94
CA VAL A 151 19.71 15.07 8.80
C VAL A 151 19.76 16.54 8.41
N VAL A 152 18.83 17.38 8.89
CA VAL A 152 18.80 18.81 8.54
C VAL A 152 20.07 19.57 8.95
N GLY A 153 20.82 19.06 9.93
CA GLY A 153 22.11 19.61 10.35
C GLY A 153 23.22 19.47 9.31
N GLU A 154 23.07 18.59 8.33
CA GLU A 154 24.08 18.31 7.30
C GLU A 154 24.11 19.37 6.18
N PHE A 155 23.02 20.14 6.03
CA PHE A 155 22.87 21.16 4.99
C PHE A 155 22.96 22.56 5.58
N SER A 156 23.49 23.53 4.83
CA SER A 156 23.46 24.97 5.16
C SER A 156 22.06 25.58 4.93
N ASP A 157 21.83 26.79 5.44
CA ASP A 157 20.51 27.45 5.35
C ASP A 157 20.09 27.68 3.89
N LYS A 158 21.06 28.05 3.04
CA LYS A 158 20.85 28.23 1.60
C LYS A 158 20.51 26.91 0.92
N GLU A 159 21.20 25.84 1.29
CA GLU A 159 20.96 24.51 0.72
C GLU A 159 19.58 23.99 1.12
N LEU A 160 19.17 24.17 2.38
CA LEU A 160 17.82 23.83 2.84
C LEU A 160 16.75 24.62 2.06
N ALA A 161 16.91 25.94 1.92
CA ALA A 161 15.97 26.77 1.16
C ALA A 161 15.90 26.35 -0.32
N TRP A 162 17.05 26.07 -0.95
CA TRP A 162 17.11 25.61 -2.34
C TRP A 162 16.42 24.25 -2.52
N ILE A 163 16.68 23.30 -1.61
CA ILE A 163 16.06 21.98 -1.61
C ILE A 163 14.54 22.10 -1.46
N VAL A 164 14.05 22.92 -0.53
CA VAL A 164 12.61 23.14 -0.33
C VAL A 164 11.97 23.77 -1.57
N LEU A 165 12.64 24.76 -2.18
CA LEU A 165 12.12 25.47 -3.34
C LEU A 165 12.02 24.58 -4.59
N HIS A 166 12.99 23.70 -4.80
CA HIS A 166 13.12 22.96 -6.06
C HIS A 166 12.81 21.47 -5.97
N GLY A 167 12.74 20.90 -4.76
CA GLY A 167 12.59 19.47 -4.56
C GLY A 167 13.80 18.68 -5.06
N ALA A 168 13.57 17.39 -5.34
CA ALA A 168 14.58 16.52 -5.90
C ALA A 168 14.06 15.82 -7.16
N LYS A 169 14.65 16.17 -8.31
CA LYS A 169 14.25 15.62 -9.61
C LYS A 169 14.40 14.10 -9.65
N TYR A 170 13.44 13.43 -10.30
CA TYR A 170 13.38 11.96 -10.41
C TYR A 170 13.17 11.25 -9.06
N THR A 171 12.57 11.94 -8.09
CA THR A 171 12.16 11.39 -6.79
C THR A 171 10.69 11.71 -6.52
N GLY A 172 10.15 11.23 -5.39
CA GLY A 172 8.83 11.63 -4.90
C GLY A 172 8.78 13.06 -4.31
N MET A 173 9.91 13.74 -4.15
CA MET A 173 10.00 15.10 -3.59
C MET A 173 9.69 16.16 -4.67
N PRO A 174 8.51 16.81 -4.63
CA PRO A 174 8.13 17.83 -5.61
C PRO A 174 8.89 19.13 -5.37
N SER A 175 8.92 20.01 -6.38
CA SER A 175 9.29 21.41 -6.18
C SER A 175 8.19 22.15 -5.44
N TRP A 176 8.52 23.35 -4.94
CA TRP A 176 7.52 24.31 -4.51
C TRP A 176 6.56 24.63 -5.66
N THR A 177 5.30 24.96 -5.33
CA THR A 177 4.27 25.20 -6.34
C THR A 177 4.48 26.50 -7.10
N ASP A 178 5.18 27.46 -6.49
CA ASP A 178 5.57 28.73 -7.10
C ASP A 178 7.06 28.97 -6.82
N THR A 179 7.91 28.73 -7.82
CA THR A 179 9.36 28.83 -7.68
C THR A 179 9.87 30.26 -7.56
N ASP A 180 9.02 31.26 -7.79
CA ASP A 180 9.37 32.68 -7.61
C ASP A 180 9.17 33.13 -6.15
N ARG A 181 8.62 32.25 -5.29
CA ARG A 181 8.31 32.52 -3.88
C ARG A 181 9.37 31.94 -2.94
N GLU A 182 10.61 32.40 -3.10
CA GLU A 182 11.73 32.00 -2.23
C GLU A 182 11.44 32.30 -0.74
N ASP A 183 10.65 33.33 -0.44
CA ASP A 183 10.29 33.74 0.91
C ASP A 183 9.56 32.65 1.71
N GLU A 184 8.76 31.81 1.04
CA GLU A 184 8.06 30.69 1.65
C GLU A 184 9.02 29.53 1.93
N ALA A 185 9.91 29.22 0.98
CA ALA A 185 10.96 28.21 1.15
C ALA A 185 11.92 28.57 2.29
N TRP A 186 12.26 29.86 2.43
CA TRP A 186 13.04 30.37 3.55
C TRP A 186 12.35 30.20 4.90
N SER A 187 11.02 30.31 4.94
CA SER A 187 10.25 30.12 6.18
C SER A 187 10.28 28.66 6.62
N VAL A 188 10.15 27.72 5.69
CA VAL A 188 10.33 26.28 5.98
C VAL A 188 11.76 25.98 6.40
N ALA A 189 12.77 26.53 5.71
CA ALA A 189 14.18 26.33 6.07
C ALA A 189 14.50 26.84 7.50
N ALA A 190 13.94 27.98 7.89
CA ALA A 190 14.05 28.51 9.26
C ALA A 190 13.41 27.57 10.30
N PHE A 191 12.24 26.99 9.98
CA PHE A 191 11.61 25.99 10.85
C PHE A 191 12.44 24.70 10.95
N LEU A 192 12.96 24.19 9.81
CA LEU A 192 13.78 22.96 9.78
C LEU A 192 15.00 23.06 10.70
N ARG A 193 15.58 24.25 10.90
CA ARG A 193 16.67 24.45 11.86
C ARG A 193 16.30 24.21 13.32
N ARG A 194 15.04 24.42 13.69
CA ARG A 194 14.56 24.16 15.06
C ARG A 194 14.08 22.73 15.25
N LEU A 195 13.84 22.00 14.16
CA LEU A 195 13.23 20.66 14.18
C LEU A 195 14.00 19.61 15.01
N PRO A 196 15.36 19.53 14.99
CA PRO A 196 16.10 18.48 15.71
C PRO A 196 15.97 18.53 17.24
N GLU A 197 15.80 19.72 17.80
CA GLU A 197 15.74 19.96 19.25
C GLU A 197 14.30 19.98 19.78
N MET A 198 13.33 19.90 18.88
CA MET A 198 11.92 20.11 19.19
C MET A 198 11.29 18.82 19.72
N ASP A 199 10.61 18.90 20.86
CA ASP A 199 9.74 17.81 21.31
C ASP A 199 8.40 17.83 20.57
N TYR A 200 7.68 16.72 20.66
CA TYR A 200 6.40 16.55 19.98
C TYR A 200 5.36 17.62 20.37
N LYS A 201 5.28 17.98 21.66
CA LYS A 201 4.32 18.98 22.16
C LYS A 201 4.58 20.37 21.56
N THR A 202 5.85 20.74 21.47
CA THR A 202 6.30 22.01 20.88
C THR A 202 6.05 22.01 19.37
N TYR A 203 6.39 20.92 18.68
CA TYR A 203 6.11 20.73 17.26
C TYR A 203 4.63 20.93 16.94
N ARG A 204 3.77 20.22 17.66
CA ARG A 204 2.32 20.32 17.48
C ARG A 204 1.84 21.75 17.61
N LYS A 205 2.19 22.41 18.73
CA LYS A 205 1.74 23.76 19.02
C LYS A 205 2.13 24.74 17.92
N LEU A 206 3.34 24.61 17.37
CA LEU A 206 3.85 25.47 16.31
C LEU A 206 3.21 25.17 14.95
N ALA A 207 3.04 23.89 14.59
CA ALA A 207 2.54 23.49 13.28
C ALA A 207 1.02 23.58 13.15
N TYR A 208 0.29 23.32 14.23
CA TYR A 208 -1.17 23.16 14.20
C TYR A 208 -1.92 24.09 15.17
N GLY A 209 -1.22 24.91 15.96
CA GLY A 209 -1.82 25.77 16.98
C GLY A 209 -2.20 25.02 18.27
N THR A 210 -2.90 25.71 19.18
CA THR A 210 -3.37 25.13 20.45
C THR A 210 -4.73 24.45 20.28
N GLU A 211 -4.90 23.24 20.81
CA GLU A 211 -6.20 22.56 20.89
C GLU A 211 -7.23 23.46 21.57
N GLY A 212 -8.34 23.74 20.87
CA GLY A 212 -9.45 24.57 21.38
C GLY A 212 -9.70 25.88 20.66
N GLU A 213 -8.91 26.26 19.64
CA GLU A 213 -9.15 27.49 18.85
C GLU A 213 -10.05 27.27 17.61
N ILE A 214 -10.26 26.02 17.21
CA ILE A 214 -11.22 25.62 16.17
C ILE A 214 -12.34 24.80 16.83
N THR A 215 -13.33 25.49 17.40
CA THR A 215 -14.49 24.87 18.07
C THR A 215 -15.73 24.74 17.20
N ASP A 216 -15.69 25.18 15.93
CA ASP A 216 -16.91 25.38 15.13
C ASP A 216 -17.15 24.34 14.01
N LEU A 217 -16.43 23.22 14.02
CA LEU A 217 -16.63 22.09 13.09
C LEU A 217 -16.76 20.75 13.85
N SER A 218 -17.44 20.77 15.00
CA SER A 218 -17.42 19.66 15.95
C SER A 218 -18.16 18.40 15.47
N LEU A 219 -17.40 17.33 15.24
CA LEU A 219 -17.86 15.95 15.42
C LEU A 219 -18.18 15.70 16.92
N PRO A 220 -19.06 14.73 17.26
CA PRO A 220 -19.39 14.43 18.66
C PRO A 220 -18.14 14.19 19.52
N ALA A 221 -18.09 14.76 20.72
CA ALA A 221 -16.93 14.75 21.63
C ALA A 221 -16.32 13.36 21.91
N LYS A 222 -17.09 12.29 21.73
CA LYS A 222 -16.61 10.89 21.80
C LYS A 222 -15.64 10.49 20.68
N PHE A 223 -15.42 11.34 19.69
CA PHE A 223 -14.54 11.11 18.53
C PHE A 223 -13.36 12.08 18.46
N THR A 224 -13.22 13.01 19.43
CA THR A 224 -12.27 14.14 19.33
C THR A 224 -11.32 14.27 20.52
N GLN A 225 -11.38 13.38 21.50
CA GLN A 225 -10.40 13.36 22.61
C GLN A 225 -9.24 12.45 22.22
N PHE A 226 -8.07 13.05 22.02
CA PHE A 226 -6.85 12.40 21.55
C PHE A 226 -5.73 12.67 22.57
N GLU A 227 -5.33 11.67 23.34
CA GLU A 227 -4.01 11.69 23.98
C GLU A 227 -3.11 10.68 23.25
N PRO A 228 -2.02 11.13 22.63
CA PRO A 228 -1.05 10.22 22.02
C PRO A 228 -0.36 9.39 23.10
N THR A 229 -0.24 8.09 22.87
CA THR A 229 0.68 7.24 23.62
C THR A 229 2.10 7.59 23.17
N GLU A 230 3.04 7.78 24.11
CA GLU A 230 4.45 8.12 23.83
C GLU A 230 5.25 6.98 23.14
N GLU A 231 4.55 6.04 22.50
CA GLU A 231 5.07 4.75 22.07
C GLU A 231 5.13 4.60 20.54
N SER A 232 5.21 5.70 19.79
CA SER A 232 5.57 5.60 18.36
C SER A 232 7.04 5.20 18.23
N SER A 233 7.28 3.89 18.13
CA SER A 233 8.48 3.20 17.61
C SER A 233 9.82 3.91 17.83
N LYS A 234 10.50 3.57 18.92
CA LYS A 234 11.92 3.93 19.18
C LYS A 234 12.92 3.20 18.24
N THR A 235 12.45 2.58 17.16
CA THR A 235 13.30 1.74 16.30
C THR A 235 13.96 2.60 15.24
N LYS A 236 15.13 3.14 15.58
CA LYS A 236 16.04 3.77 14.61
C LYS A 236 16.77 2.67 13.85
N THR A 237 16.58 2.61 12.54
CA THR A 237 17.39 1.73 11.68
C THR A 237 18.26 2.58 10.76
N PRO A 238 19.56 2.75 11.08
CA PRO A 238 20.55 3.17 10.12
C PRO A 238 20.67 2.08 9.05
N ASP A 239 20.37 2.40 7.79
CA ASP A 239 20.64 1.49 6.68
C ASP A 239 21.99 1.84 6.05
N PRO A 240 23.04 1.00 6.25
CA PRO A 240 24.38 1.27 5.76
C PRO A 240 24.49 1.21 4.23
N HIS A 241 23.50 0.65 3.52
CA HIS A 241 23.51 0.58 2.06
C HIS A 241 22.94 1.81 1.38
N THR A 242 22.33 2.71 2.15
CA THR A 242 21.50 3.77 1.58
C THR A 242 21.71 5.15 2.19
N HIS A 243 22.60 5.30 3.18
CA HIS A 243 22.86 6.55 3.92
C HIS A 243 21.56 7.14 4.50
N ARG A 244 20.90 6.40 5.41
CA ARG A 244 19.55 6.74 5.89
C ARG A 244 19.40 6.70 7.40
N THR A 245 18.56 7.60 7.90
CA THR A 245 17.75 7.39 9.10
C THR A 245 16.30 7.18 8.67
N SER A 246 15.72 6.06 9.08
CA SER A 246 14.27 5.81 8.98
C SER A 246 13.67 5.56 10.37
N VAL A 247 12.49 6.13 10.60
CA VAL A 247 11.71 5.91 11.82
C VAL A 247 10.28 5.59 11.40
N PRO A 248 9.92 4.34 11.08
CA PRO A 248 8.54 3.99 10.72
C PRO A 248 7.61 4.27 11.89
N ALA A 249 6.47 4.92 11.62
CA ALA A 249 5.42 5.12 12.61
C ALA A 249 4.08 4.55 12.16
N THR A 250 3.29 4.18 13.16
CA THR A 250 1.90 3.78 13.07
C THR A 250 1.08 4.71 13.95
N GLY A 251 -0.15 5.02 13.57
CA GLY A 251 -1.00 5.89 14.39
C GLY A 251 -0.62 7.36 14.27
N PHE A 252 -0.71 7.91 13.07
CA PHE A 252 -0.49 9.32 12.79
C PHE A 252 -1.55 10.22 13.45
N THR A 253 -1.52 10.39 14.77
CA THR A 253 -2.51 11.13 15.57
C THR A 253 -2.78 12.56 15.08
N GLU A 254 -1.84 13.20 14.37
CA GLU A 254 -1.97 14.56 13.82
C GLU A 254 -2.03 14.65 12.28
N PHE A 255 -1.60 13.62 11.53
CA PHE A 255 -1.94 13.50 10.10
C PHE A 255 -3.22 12.69 9.87
N ALA A 256 -3.87 12.33 10.98
CA ALA A 256 -5.09 11.58 11.01
C ALA A 256 -6.17 12.31 10.20
N MET A 257 -6.93 11.54 9.44
CA MET A 257 -8.05 12.06 8.67
C MET A 257 -9.02 12.80 9.60
N ASN A 258 -9.08 14.12 9.49
CA ASN A 258 -9.77 15.02 10.41
C ASN A 258 -11.27 15.09 10.09
N ASP A 259 -11.68 15.65 8.95
CA ASP A 259 -13.05 16.20 8.89
C ASP A 259 -14.09 15.30 8.19
N THR A 260 -13.69 14.18 7.58
CA THR A 260 -14.66 13.17 7.12
C THR A 260 -14.09 11.75 7.07
N LEU A 261 -13.60 11.26 8.21
CA LEU A 261 -13.14 9.87 8.35
C LEU A 261 -14.16 8.85 7.79
N MET A 262 -15.45 9.08 8.04
CA MET A 262 -16.53 8.24 7.49
C MET A 262 -16.69 8.36 5.97
N SER A 263 -16.46 9.53 5.37
CA SER A 263 -16.54 9.68 3.91
C SER A 263 -15.40 8.92 3.22
N MET A 264 -14.23 8.87 3.84
CA MET A 264 -13.06 8.16 3.34
C MET A 264 -13.27 6.65 3.35
N CYS A 265 -13.67 6.08 4.50
CA CYS A 265 -13.96 4.64 4.58
C CYS A 265 -15.14 4.27 3.67
N GLY A 266 -16.17 5.13 3.62
CA GLY A 266 -17.35 4.93 2.80
C GLY A 266 -17.11 4.96 1.28
N ARG A 267 -16.01 5.57 0.79
CA ARG A 267 -15.59 5.51 -0.64
C ARG A 267 -15.34 4.09 -1.13
N CYS A 268 -14.90 3.21 -0.24
CA CYS A 268 -14.61 1.81 -0.54
C CYS A 268 -15.70 0.90 0.06
N HIS A 269 -16.02 1.08 1.33
CA HIS A 269 -16.91 0.20 2.08
C HIS A 269 -18.39 0.58 2.03
N GLY A 270 -18.76 1.62 1.28
CA GLY A 270 -20.13 2.14 1.28
C GLY A 270 -20.42 2.99 2.52
N ALA A 271 -21.30 3.98 2.38
CA ALA A 271 -21.72 4.80 3.53
C ALA A 271 -22.53 3.98 4.55
N ASP A 272 -23.17 2.92 4.07
CA ASP A 272 -23.91 1.89 4.81
C ASP A 272 -23.01 0.76 5.35
N GLY A 273 -21.71 0.76 5.02
CA GLY A 273 -20.76 -0.27 5.47
C GLY A 273 -20.91 -1.62 4.79
N LEU A 274 -21.81 -1.76 3.80
CA LEU A 274 -22.10 -3.04 3.14
C LEU A 274 -21.03 -3.48 2.15
N GLY A 275 -20.04 -2.63 1.86
CA GLY A 275 -19.13 -2.80 0.73
C GLY A 275 -19.69 -2.18 -0.55
N ARG A 276 -19.02 -2.41 -1.68
CA ARG A 276 -19.48 -1.94 -3.00
C ARG A 276 -19.27 -3.01 -4.06
N GLY A 277 -20.19 -3.03 -5.03
CA GLY A 277 -20.12 -3.88 -6.22
C GLY A 277 -20.30 -5.36 -5.90
N ILE A 278 -19.47 -6.19 -6.53
CA ILE A 278 -19.54 -7.66 -6.46
C ILE A 278 -18.71 -8.25 -5.30
N GLY A 279 -18.44 -7.48 -4.25
CA GLY A 279 -17.57 -7.89 -3.15
C GLY A 279 -16.09 -7.54 -3.32
N ALA A 280 -15.80 -6.44 -4.03
CA ALA A 280 -14.44 -5.88 -4.08
C ALA A 280 -14.00 -5.33 -2.71
N PHE A 281 -14.97 -4.87 -1.91
CA PHE A 281 -14.78 -4.42 -0.53
C PHE A 281 -15.70 -5.22 0.38
N PRO A 282 -15.23 -5.70 1.54
CA PRO A 282 -16.04 -6.50 2.44
C PRO A 282 -17.17 -5.69 3.07
N ASN A 283 -18.23 -6.39 3.38
CA ASN A 283 -19.29 -5.95 4.27
C ASN A 283 -18.78 -5.90 5.72
N LEU A 284 -18.71 -4.70 6.28
CA LEU A 284 -18.21 -4.44 7.63
C LEU A 284 -19.31 -4.56 8.69
N THR A 285 -20.59 -4.47 8.31
CA THR A 285 -21.71 -4.45 9.26
C THR A 285 -21.90 -5.79 9.96
N LEU A 286 -21.32 -6.86 9.41
CA LEU A 286 -21.39 -8.21 9.95
C LEU A 286 -20.40 -8.46 11.11
N GLN A 287 -19.41 -7.58 11.30
CA GLN A 287 -18.25 -7.90 12.13
C GLN A 287 -18.36 -7.34 13.56
N ASP A 288 -17.82 -8.11 14.51
CA ASP A 288 -17.67 -7.67 15.90
C ASP A 288 -16.68 -6.49 15.98
N PRO A 289 -16.94 -5.48 16.84
CA PRO A 289 -16.04 -4.34 16.98
C PRO A 289 -14.63 -4.76 17.40
N GLU A 290 -14.48 -5.81 18.20
CA GLU A 290 -13.15 -6.27 18.62
C GLU A 290 -12.37 -6.91 17.46
N TYR A 291 -13.05 -7.65 16.59
CA TYR A 291 -12.43 -8.21 15.39
C TYR A 291 -12.05 -7.10 14.38
N LEU A 292 -12.89 -6.07 14.21
CA LEU A 292 -12.58 -4.91 13.38
C LEU A 292 -11.35 -4.15 13.92
N ARG A 293 -11.30 -3.91 15.23
CA ARG A 293 -10.19 -3.24 15.92
C ARG A 293 -8.87 -3.95 15.64
N ARG A 294 -8.80 -5.25 15.97
CA ARG A 294 -7.61 -6.09 15.74
C ARG A 294 -7.23 -6.18 14.28
N THR A 295 -8.22 -6.19 13.38
CA THR A 295 -7.97 -6.19 11.94
C THR A 295 -7.30 -4.89 11.48
N LEU A 296 -7.79 -3.74 11.94
CA LEU A 296 -7.20 -2.44 11.60
C LEU A 296 -5.79 -2.30 12.18
N GLU A 297 -5.57 -2.73 13.42
CA GLU A 297 -4.24 -2.76 14.05
C GLU A 297 -3.27 -3.67 13.29
N ALA A 298 -3.70 -4.88 12.93
CA ALA A 298 -2.87 -5.79 12.15
C ALA A 298 -2.51 -5.23 10.76
N PHE A 299 -3.42 -4.47 10.13
CA PHE A 299 -3.07 -3.74 8.91
C PHE A 299 -2.06 -2.62 9.17
N ALA A 300 -2.21 -1.86 10.26
CA ALA A 300 -1.32 -0.76 10.61
C ALA A 300 0.11 -1.26 10.90
N HIS A 301 0.25 -2.28 11.74
CA HIS A 301 1.54 -2.88 12.09
C HIS A 301 2.14 -3.72 10.94
N GLY A 302 1.30 -4.18 10.01
CA GLY A 302 1.71 -4.94 8.84
C GLY A 302 1.64 -6.46 9.02
N ASP A 303 1.14 -6.96 10.16
CA ASP A 303 0.87 -8.39 10.42
C ASP A 303 -0.17 -8.96 9.46
N ARG A 304 -1.13 -8.12 9.05
CA ARG A 304 -2.07 -8.41 7.97
C ARG A 304 -1.72 -7.58 6.75
N HIS A 305 -1.46 -8.25 5.63
CA HIS A 305 -0.94 -7.61 4.42
C HIS A 305 -2.08 -7.09 3.52
N SER A 306 -2.01 -5.81 3.14
CA SER A 306 -2.84 -5.22 2.09
C SER A 306 -2.24 -3.91 1.61
N GLY A 307 -2.01 -3.79 0.30
CA GLY A 307 -1.56 -2.52 -0.31
C GLY A 307 -2.60 -1.40 -0.22
N PHE A 308 -3.87 -1.73 0.05
CA PHE A 308 -4.94 -0.74 0.22
C PHE A 308 -5.22 -0.47 1.70
N MET A 309 -5.46 -1.50 2.50
CA MET A 309 -5.87 -1.29 3.89
C MET A 309 -4.73 -0.88 4.82
N ARG A 310 -3.47 -1.25 4.52
CA ARG A 310 -2.32 -0.77 5.31
C ARG A 310 -2.13 0.74 5.16
N THR A 311 -2.35 1.29 3.98
CA THR A 311 -2.22 2.74 3.74
C THR A 311 -3.30 3.51 4.48
N VAL A 312 -4.51 2.96 4.55
CA VAL A 312 -5.59 3.55 5.35
C VAL A 312 -5.32 3.39 6.84
N ALA A 313 -5.01 2.18 7.31
CA ALA A 313 -4.92 1.86 8.73
C ALA A 313 -3.73 2.53 9.43
N THR A 314 -2.60 2.70 8.75
CA THR A 314 -1.44 3.42 9.33
C THR A 314 -1.73 4.88 9.64
N GLN A 315 -2.75 5.48 8.98
CA GLN A 315 -3.21 6.85 9.20
C GLN A 315 -4.25 7.00 10.33
N LEU A 316 -4.60 5.91 11.03
CA LEU A 316 -5.59 5.96 12.10
C LEU A 316 -4.91 5.89 13.46
N SER A 317 -5.28 6.79 14.37
CA SER A 317 -4.96 6.65 15.80
C SER A 317 -5.72 5.49 16.45
N ASP A 318 -5.25 5.00 17.59
CA ASP A 318 -5.92 3.95 18.37
C ASP A 318 -7.38 4.32 18.70
N ASN A 319 -7.62 5.59 19.07
CA ASN A 319 -8.97 6.09 19.34
C ASN A 319 -9.86 6.08 18.10
N GLN A 320 -9.32 6.43 16.93
CA GLN A 320 -10.06 6.34 15.66
C GLN A 320 -10.35 4.89 15.27
N ILE A 321 -9.39 3.98 15.48
CA ILE A 321 -9.59 2.55 15.26
C ILE A 321 -10.73 2.03 16.15
N MET A 322 -10.73 2.37 17.44
CA MET A 322 -11.80 2.01 18.36
C MET A 322 -13.16 2.59 17.93
N ALA A 323 -13.19 3.88 17.60
CA ALA A 323 -14.38 4.60 17.16
C ALA A 323 -14.99 4.02 15.88
N LEU A 324 -14.17 3.76 14.85
CA LEU A 324 -14.58 3.17 13.58
C LEU A 324 -15.13 1.76 13.77
N SER A 325 -14.44 0.96 14.58
CA SER A 325 -14.83 -0.42 14.85
C SER A 325 -16.18 -0.46 15.56
N ALA A 326 -16.40 0.41 16.54
CA ALA A 326 -17.70 0.56 17.20
C ALA A 326 -18.78 1.02 16.20
N TYR A 327 -18.50 2.05 15.39
CA TYR A 327 -19.44 2.59 14.42
C TYR A 327 -19.95 1.53 13.43
N TYR A 328 -19.05 0.84 12.73
CA TYR A 328 -19.43 -0.15 11.72
C TYR A 328 -20.19 -1.34 12.31
N SER A 329 -19.85 -1.76 13.53
CA SER A 329 -20.56 -2.83 14.24
C SER A 329 -21.98 -2.44 14.70
N MET A 330 -22.30 -1.14 14.74
CA MET A 330 -23.64 -0.66 15.10
C MET A 330 -24.57 -0.51 13.88
N LEU A 331 -24.04 -0.60 12.67
CA LEU A 331 -24.85 -0.52 11.46
C LEU A 331 -25.73 -1.77 11.30
N PRO A 332 -26.89 -1.68 10.63
CA PRO A 332 -27.76 -2.83 10.42
C PRO A 332 -27.05 -3.97 9.69
N GLU A 333 -26.98 -5.14 10.34
CA GLU A 333 -26.54 -6.38 9.70
C GLU A 333 -27.44 -6.69 8.50
N THR A 334 -26.87 -6.66 7.30
CA THR A 334 -27.59 -6.92 6.05
C THR A 334 -26.77 -7.86 5.20
N ARG A 335 -27.42 -8.87 4.62
CA ARG A 335 -26.79 -9.80 3.69
C ARG A 335 -26.25 -9.05 2.47
N SER A 336 -25.00 -9.30 2.10
CA SER A 336 -24.42 -8.82 0.85
C SER A 336 -25.15 -9.43 -0.36
N PRO A 337 -25.43 -8.65 -1.41
CA PRO A 337 -26.14 -9.14 -2.59
C PRO A 337 -25.31 -10.16 -3.40
N GLY A 338 -25.98 -10.94 -4.23
CA GLY A 338 -25.35 -11.83 -5.21
C GLY A 338 -25.60 -13.32 -4.98
N ALA A 339 -26.08 -13.69 -3.80
CA ALA A 339 -26.40 -15.08 -3.46
C ALA A 339 -27.51 -15.66 -4.35
N GLU A 340 -28.47 -14.81 -4.75
CA GLU A 340 -29.64 -15.19 -5.55
C GLU A 340 -29.27 -15.67 -6.96
N ALA A 341 -28.09 -15.29 -7.44
CA ALA A 341 -27.60 -15.67 -8.77
C ALA A 341 -26.69 -16.92 -8.75
N LEU A 342 -26.42 -17.50 -7.58
CA LEU A 342 -25.53 -18.64 -7.41
C LEU A 342 -26.27 -19.97 -7.58
N ASP A 343 -25.56 -20.97 -8.11
CA ASP A 343 -26.09 -22.33 -8.32
C ASP A 343 -26.39 -23.01 -6.96
N ALA A 344 -27.59 -23.59 -6.83
CA ALA A 344 -27.99 -24.29 -5.60
C ALA A 344 -27.09 -25.48 -5.27
N THR A 345 -26.60 -26.21 -6.27
CA THR A 345 -25.70 -27.35 -6.08
C THR A 345 -24.35 -26.91 -5.50
N LEU A 346 -23.85 -25.75 -5.93
CA LEU A 346 -22.63 -25.15 -5.41
C LEU A 346 -22.81 -24.71 -3.94
N ILE A 347 -23.97 -24.16 -3.61
CA ILE A 347 -24.33 -23.80 -2.23
C ILE A 347 -24.41 -25.05 -1.35
N ASP A 348 -24.99 -26.14 -1.84
CA ASP A 348 -25.11 -27.40 -1.09
C ASP A 348 -23.76 -28.10 -0.89
N GLU A 349 -22.87 -28.06 -1.89
CA GLU A 349 -21.48 -28.51 -1.74
C GLU A 349 -20.76 -27.67 -0.67
N GLY A 350 -20.91 -26.35 -0.73
CA GLY A 350 -20.36 -25.42 0.25
C GLY A 350 -20.88 -25.67 1.65
N ARG A 351 -22.17 -25.98 1.80
CA ARG A 351 -22.80 -26.37 3.07
C ARG A 351 -22.12 -27.62 3.64
N SER A 352 -21.96 -28.66 2.82
CA SER A 352 -21.34 -29.91 3.24
C SER A 352 -19.93 -29.67 3.82
N ILE A 353 -19.14 -28.85 3.15
CA ILE A 353 -17.78 -28.49 3.60
C ILE A 353 -17.84 -27.59 4.85
N ALA A 354 -18.75 -26.62 4.91
CA ALA A 354 -18.88 -25.71 6.04
C ALA A 354 -19.26 -26.45 7.34
N GLU A 355 -20.17 -27.43 7.24
CA GLU A 355 -20.70 -28.19 8.37
C GLU A 355 -19.80 -29.37 8.77
N ASN A 356 -19.12 -30.02 7.80
CA ASN A 356 -18.39 -31.28 8.05
C ASN A 356 -16.88 -31.19 7.78
N GLY A 357 -16.41 -30.13 7.13
CA GLY A 357 -15.02 -29.97 6.70
C GLY A 357 -14.66 -30.88 5.51
N VAL A 358 -13.36 -31.08 5.29
CA VAL A 358 -12.83 -32.08 4.35
C VAL A 358 -11.85 -33.00 5.08
N PRO A 359 -12.35 -34.07 5.74
CA PRO A 359 -11.52 -34.94 6.58
C PRO A 359 -10.34 -35.57 5.86
N LYS A 360 -10.50 -35.89 4.56
CA LYS A 360 -9.43 -36.48 3.74
C LYS A 360 -8.19 -35.59 3.60
N ARG A 361 -8.33 -34.28 3.78
CA ARG A 361 -7.24 -33.28 3.72
C ARG A 361 -7.09 -32.52 5.04
N ASN A 362 -7.59 -33.09 6.14
CA ASN A 362 -7.53 -32.51 7.49
C ASN A 362 -8.10 -31.09 7.60
N VAL A 363 -9.09 -30.74 6.77
CA VAL A 363 -9.82 -29.48 6.91
C VAL A 363 -10.97 -29.70 7.88
N PRO A 364 -11.00 -29.05 9.06
CA PRO A 364 -12.12 -29.16 9.99
C PRO A 364 -13.35 -28.41 9.44
N ALA A 365 -14.52 -28.67 10.03
CA ALA A 365 -15.74 -27.91 9.70
C ALA A 365 -15.51 -26.41 9.93
N CYS A 366 -15.85 -25.59 8.93
CA CYS A 366 -15.69 -24.13 9.01
C CYS A 366 -16.46 -23.55 10.20
N LEU A 367 -17.67 -24.08 10.44
CA LEU A 367 -18.55 -23.65 11.52
C LEU A 367 -17.95 -23.93 12.91
N SER A 368 -16.97 -24.82 13.08
CA SER A 368 -16.32 -25.02 14.39
C SER A 368 -15.64 -23.76 14.95
N CYS A 369 -15.24 -22.83 14.08
CA CYS A 369 -14.64 -21.54 14.46
C CYS A 369 -15.48 -20.34 13.99
N HIS A 370 -16.12 -20.47 12.81
CA HIS A 370 -16.90 -19.40 12.19
C HIS A 370 -18.40 -19.44 12.50
N GLU A 371 -18.88 -20.39 13.31
CA GLU A 371 -20.19 -20.32 13.94
C GLU A 371 -20.13 -19.33 15.11
N GLN A 372 -21.01 -18.33 15.06
CA GLN A 372 -20.77 -17.06 15.73
C GLN A 372 -21.49 -16.97 17.07
N THR A 373 -20.76 -17.34 18.12
CA THR A 373 -21.07 -16.96 19.50
C THR A 373 -20.45 -15.59 19.78
N LYS A 374 -20.93 -14.86 20.81
CA LYS A 374 -20.29 -13.60 21.25
C LYS A 374 -18.80 -13.71 21.59
N PHE A 375 -18.29 -14.91 21.89
CA PHE A 375 -16.87 -15.11 22.17
C PHE A 375 -16.07 -15.34 20.89
N THR A 376 -16.53 -16.27 20.04
CA THR A 376 -15.85 -16.59 18.78
C THR A 376 -15.84 -15.41 17.81
N SER A 377 -16.85 -14.53 17.87
CA SER A 377 -16.95 -13.32 17.04
C SER A 377 -15.82 -12.31 17.21
N ARG A 378 -15.18 -12.29 18.39
CA ARG A 378 -14.03 -11.41 18.69
C ARG A 378 -12.73 -11.91 18.10
N LEU A 379 -12.65 -13.21 17.82
CA LEU A 379 -11.45 -13.90 17.34
C LEU A 379 -11.52 -14.20 15.85
N PHE A 380 -12.70 -14.58 15.35
CA PHE A 380 -12.92 -15.03 13.99
C PHE A 380 -13.98 -14.19 13.29
N PRO A 381 -13.80 -13.87 11.99
CA PRO A 381 -14.76 -13.09 11.23
C PRO A 381 -16.10 -13.80 11.09
N HIS A 382 -17.17 -13.00 11.10
CA HIS A 382 -18.51 -13.45 10.75
C HIS A 382 -18.61 -13.59 9.23
N LEU A 383 -18.94 -14.79 8.75
CA LEU A 383 -18.94 -15.11 7.32
C LEU A 383 -20.35 -15.11 6.71
N ASN A 384 -21.39 -15.44 7.48
CA ASN A 384 -22.76 -15.47 6.98
C ASN A 384 -23.16 -14.09 6.45
N GLY A 385 -23.61 -14.06 5.20
CA GLY A 385 -24.02 -12.88 4.47
C GLY A 385 -22.88 -12.00 3.95
N GLN A 386 -21.63 -12.42 4.05
CA GLN A 386 -20.51 -11.73 3.40
C GLN A 386 -20.49 -12.05 1.89
N TYR A 387 -19.88 -11.20 1.07
CA TYR A 387 -19.73 -11.46 -0.37
C TYR A 387 -18.93 -12.75 -0.66
N ALA A 388 -19.44 -13.58 -1.57
CA ALA A 388 -18.78 -14.80 -2.02
C ALA A 388 -17.39 -14.50 -2.60
N ASN A 389 -17.29 -13.55 -3.53
CA ASN A 389 -16.00 -13.18 -4.14
C ASN A 389 -14.96 -12.71 -3.11
N TYR A 390 -15.40 -12.01 -2.05
CA TYR A 390 -14.50 -11.60 -0.98
C TYR A 390 -14.00 -12.83 -0.21
N ILE A 391 -14.89 -13.72 0.23
CA ILE A 391 -14.51 -14.94 0.96
C ILE A 391 -13.55 -15.80 0.13
N GLU A 392 -13.89 -16.08 -1.13
CA GLU A 392 -13.07 -16.86 -2.05
C GLU A 392 -11.67 -16.22 -2.22
N SER A 393 -11.62 -14.90 -2.39
CA SER A 393 -10.35 -14.17 -2.52
C SER A 393 -9.52 -14.24 -1.23
N GLN A 394 -10.14 -14.16 -0.06
CA GLN A 394 -9.42 -14.30 1.21
C GLN A 394 -8.87 -15.73 1.37
N LEU A 395 -9.64 -16.77 1.04
CA LEU A 395 -9.18 -18.16 1.08
C LEU A 395 -7.99 -18.38 0.14
N LYS A 396 -8.03 -17.82 -1.07
CA LYS A 396 -6.91 -17.86 -2.01
C LYS A 396 -5.65 -17.14 -1.51
N LEU A 397 -5.81 -16.06 -0.74
CA LEU A 397 -4.68 -15.35 -0.13
C LEU A 397 -4.09 -16.13 1.05
N PHE A 398 -4.93 -16.75 1.88
CA PHE A 398 -4.50 -17.64 2.96
C PHE A 398 -3.75 -18.87 2.40
N ALA A 399 -4.28 -19.51 1.36
CA ALA A 399 -3.66 -20.65 0.68
C ALA A 399 -2.33 -20.32 -0.03
N LYS A 400 -1.93 -19.04 -0.08
CA LYS A 400 -0.64 -18.58 -0.60
C LYS A 400 0.28 -18.04 0.49
N GLY A 401 -0.18 -18.00 1.75
CA GLY A 401 0.49 -17.29 2.85
C GLY A 401 0.63 -15.78 2.61
N ALA A 402 -0.15 -15.20 1.68
CA ALA A 402 0.00 -13.83 1.23
C ALA A 402 -0.83 -12.82 2.04
N ARG A 403 -1.65 -13.31 2.98
CA ARG A 403 -2.62 -12.49 3.71
C ARG A 403 -2.11 -12.01 5.07
N GLY A 404 -1.42 -12.89 5.80
CA GLY A 404 -1.23 -12.72 7.24
C GLY A 404 -2.55 -12.77 8.03
N TYR A 405 -2.46 -12.50 9.34
CA TYR A 405 -3.59 -12.63 10.26
C TYR A 405 -3.55 -11.54 11.35
N ALA A 406 -4.64 -11.41 12.09
CA ALA A 406 -4.77 -10.41 13.16
C ALA A 406 -4.60 -11.07 14.53
N GLY A 407 -3.54 -10.72 15.27
CA GLY A 407 -3.16 -11.30 16.56
C GLY A 407 -2.38 -12.62 16.45
N ASP A 408 -2.35 -13.44 17.50
CA ASP A 408 -1.37 -14.54 17.63
C ASP A 408 -1.81 -15.90 17.05
N TYR A 409 -3.05 -16.01 16.57
CA TYR A 409 -3.62 -17.29 16.12
C TYR A 409 -4.30 -17.15 14.75
N GLY A 410 -3.71 -17.77 13.72
CA GLY A 410 -4.14 -17.70 12.33
C GLY A 410 -4.20 -19.07 11.64
N PRO A 411 -5.11 -19.99 12.04
CA PRO A 411 -5.17 -21.35 11.50
C PRO A 411 -5.53 -21.40 10.01
N MET A 412 -6.16 -20.33 9.48
CA MET A 412 -6.68 -20.33 8.12
C MET A 412 -5.62 -20.37 7.03
N ASP A 413 -4.38 -19.91 7.27
CA ASP A 413 -3.28 -20.04 6.29
C ASP A 413 -3.03 -21.53 5.95
N GLU A 414 -2.95 -22.38 6.97
CA GLU A 414 -2.73 -23.83 6.80
C GLU A 414 -3.98 -24.52 6.27
N LEU A 415 -5.16 -24.20 6.83
CA LEU A 415 -6.41 -24.84 6.43
C LEU A 415 -6.82 -24.52 4.98
N ALA A 416 -6.65 -23.27 4.55
CA ALA A 416 -6.98 -22.88 3.18
C ALA A 416 -6.02 -23.49 2.16
N HIS A 417 -4.76 -23.76 2.55
CA HIS A 417 -3.78 -24.44 1.70
C HIS A 417 -4.22 -25.86 1.28
N GLN A 418 -5.10 -26.48 2.07
CA GLN A 418 -5.63 -27.82 1.86
C GLN A 418 -6.96 -27.85 1.07
N LEU A 419 -7.54 -26.69 0.76
CA LEU A 419 -8.77 -26.58 -0.03
C LEU A 419 -8.46 -26.53 -1.53
N GLU A 420 -9.29 -27.18 -2.34
CA GLU A 420 -9.25 -27.00 -3.79
C GLU A 420 -9.93 -25.67 -4.18
N PRO A 421 -9.59 -25.09 -5.34
CA PRO A 421 -10.23 -23.86 -5.83
C PRO A 421 -11.76 -23.93 -5.92
N GLU A 422 -12.32 -25.08 -6.33
CA GLU A 422 -13.77 -25.26 -6.43
C GLU A 422 -14.44 -25.32 -5.05
N GLU A 423 -13.76 -25.89 -4.06
CA GLU A 423 -14.27 -25.96 -2.69
C GLU A 423 -14.24 -24.59 -2.01
N MET A 424 -13.20 -23.79 -2.25
CA MET A 424 -13.15 -22.39 -1.81
C MET A 424 -14.33 -21.58 -2.36
N LYS A 425 -14.66 -21.81 -3.64
CA LYS A 425 -15.80 -21.17 -4.30
C LYS A 425 -17.13 -21.67 -3.73
N ALA A 426 -17.26 -22.96 -3.46
CA ALA A 426 -18.45 -23.57 -2.88
C ALA A 426 -18.75 -23.01 -1.48
N VAL A 427 -17.76 -23.02 -0.56
CA VAL A 427 -17.96 -22.47 0.79
C VAL A 427 -18.25 -20.97 0.77
N ALA A 428 -17.63 -20.23 -0.16
CA ALA A 428 -17.91 -18.81 -0.35
C ALA A 428 -19.36 -18.55 -0.79
N ALA A 429 -19.87 -19.36 -1.72
CA ALA A 429 -21.27 -19.30 -2.16
C ALA A 429 -22.22 -19.62 -1.01
N PHE A 430 -21.93 -20.67 -0.24
CA PHE A 430 -22.73 -21.05 0.94
C PHE A 430 -22.86 -19.92 1.96
N PHE A 431 -21.73 -19.34 2.39
CA PHE A 431 -21.72 -18.28 3.39
C PHE A 431 -22.41 -17.00 2.90
N ASN A 432 -22.27 -16.65 1.62
CA ASN A 432 -22.98 -15.51 1.04
C ASN A 432 -24.51 -15.70 1.04
N ALA A 433 -24.98 -16.93 0.83
CA ALA A 433 -26.41 -17.24 0.84
C ALA A 433 -27.06 -17.23 2.23
N GLN A 434 -26.27 -17.33 3.31
CA GLN A 434 -26.81 -17.31 4.67
C GLN A 434 -27.24 -15.90 5.09
N GLU A 435 -28.33 -15.81 5.85
CA GLU A 435 -28.68 -14.57 6.54
C GLU A 435 -27.66 -14.27 7.66
N PRO A 436 -27.31 -13.00 7.88
CA PRO A 436 -26.55 -12.60 9.05
C PRO A 436 -27.29 -13.03 10.33
N THR A 437 -26.60 -13.78 11.20
CA THR A 437 -27.18 -14.19 12.47
C THR A 437 -26.74 -13.19 13.53
N ARG A 438 -27.67 -12.44 14.14
CA ARG A 438 -27.32 -11.57 15.27
C ARG A 438 -26.55 -12.37 16.32
N LEU A 439 -25.41 -11.85 16.77
CA LEU A 439 -24.54 -12.50 17.75
C LEU A 439 -25.32 -12.92 19.00
N THR A 440 -25.53 -14.23 19.17
CA THR A 440 -26.22 -14.79 20.33
C THR A 440 -25.23 -15.46 21.29
N ASN A 441 -25.68 -15.72 22.52
CA ASN A 441 -24.92 -16.48 23.50
C ASN A 441 -25.05 -18.01 23.30
N ALA A 442 -25.82 -18.49 22.31
CA ALA A 442 -26.15 -19.90 22.14
C ALA A 442 -25.72 -20.44 20.75
N PRO A 443 -25.22 -21.68 20.63
CA PRO A 443 -24.83 -22.27 19.34
C PRO A 443 -26.04 -22.49 18.41
N ALA A 444 -25.85 -22.38 17.08
CA ALA A 444 -26.91 -22.40 16.08
C ALA A 444 -27.60 -23.77 15.96
N SER A 445 -26.94 -24.87 16.33
CA SER A 445 -27.55 -26.21 16.45
C SER A 445 -28.75 -26.24 17.40
N SER A 446 -28.75 -25.41 18.44
CA SER A 446 -29.89 -25.26 19.36
C SER A 446 -31.02 -24.40 18.79
N GLN A 447 -30.72 -23.54 17.81
CA GLN A 447 -31.66 -22.60 17.21
C GLN A 447 -32.36 -23.16 15.97
N ASN A 448 -31.67 -23.95 15.15
CA ASN A 448 -32.30 -24.65 14.03
C ASN A 448 -33.35 -25.65 14.54
N ALA A 449 -33.05 -26.37 15.62
CA ALA A 449 -34.03 -27.21 16.32
C ALA A 449 -35.23 -26.41 16.86
N ALA A 450 -34.99 -25.22 17.43
CA ALA A 450 -36.05 -24.34 17.92
C ALA A 450 -36.88 -23.71 16.78
N ARG A 451 -36.26 -23.41 15.63
CA ARG A 451 -36.92 -22.81 14.46
C ARG A 451 -37.75 -23.86 13.70
N GLU A 452 -37.25 -25.08 13.55
CA GLU A 452 -38.02 -26.24 13.07
C GLU A 452 -39.21 -26.54 14.00
N GLN A 453 -39.02 -26.53 15.32
CA GLN A 453 -40.13 -26.69 16.27
C GLN A 453 -41.16 -25.56 16.22
N SER A 454 -40.73 -24.31 15.98
CA SER A 454 -41.66 -23.17 15.81
C SER A 454 -42.45 -23.23 14.49
N GLY A 455 -41.85 -23.79 13.42
CA GLY A 455 -42.51 -24.02 12.14
C GLY A 455 -43.55 -25.15 12.20
N ILE A 456 -43.26 -26.21 12.97
CA ILE A 456 -44.19 -27.31 13.23
C ILE A 456 -45.40 -26.83 14.05
N ASN A 457 -45.19 -25.97 15.05
CA ASN A 457 -46.29 -25.44 15.88
C ASN A 457 -47.20 -24.45 15.14
N ARG A 458 -46.73 -23.80 14.06
CA ARG A 458 -47.53 -22.88 13.25
C ARG A 458 -48.45 -23.59 12.25
N ALA A 459 -48.19 -24.85 11.92
CA ALA A 459 -49.02 -25.66 11.03
C ALA A 459 -50.26 -26.26 11.73
N ALA A 460 -50.37 -26.13 13.07
CA ALA A 460 -51.43 -26.74 13.87
C ALA A 460 -52.59 -25.78 14.25
N ASP A 461 -52.49 -24.48 13.96
CA ASP A 461 -53.53 -23.50 14.31
C ASP A 461 -54.08 -22.82 13.04
N GLY A 462 -54.93 -23.56 12.35
CA GLY A 462 -55.74 -23.05 11.26
C GLY A 462 -57.21 -23.24 11.59
N SER A 463 -57.89 -22.20 12.09
CA SER A 463 -59.23 -21.78 11.66
C SER A 463 -59.80 -20.74 12.62
N GLN A 464 -59.96 -19.51 12.14
CA GLN A 464 -61.14 -18.67 12.32
C GLN A 464 -60.89 -17.28 11.73
N THR A 465 -61.46 -17.03 10.56
CA THR A 465 -61.89 -15.69 10.14
C THR A 465 -63.14 -15.31 10.94
N PRO A 466 -63.30 -14.02 11.30
CA PRO A 466 -64.53 -13.37 10.88
C PRO A 466 -64.36 -11.94 10.37
N THR A 467 -65.43 -11.54 9.70
CA THR A 467 -65.72 -10.42 8.82
C THR A 467 -65.78 -9.03 9.46
N ALA A 468 -65.74 -8.03 8.59
CA ALA A 468 -65.85 -6.58 8.82
C ALA A 468 -67.12 -6.11 9.56
N ASP A 469 -67.01 -4.98 10.28
CA ASP A 469 -68.05 -3.94 10.34
C ASP A 469 -67.45 -2.56 10.74
N THR A 470 -68.22 -1.53 10.42
CA THR A 470 -67.94 -0.11 10.16
C THR A 470 -67.61 0.82 11.32
N GLY A 471 -66.90 1.92 10.99
CA GLY A 471 -67.26 3.29 11.35
C GLY A 471 -66.72 3.87 12.67
N GLU A 472 -65.88 4.89 12.59
CA GLU A 472 -66.19 6.27 13.01
C GLU A 472 -64.96 7.18 12.91
N ALA A 473 -65.20 8.42 12.50
CA ALA A 473 -64.25 9.48 12.24
C ALA A 473 -63.82 10.19 13.53
N TYR A 474 -62.59 10.75 13.57
CA TYR A 474 -62.33 12.01 14.25
C TYR A 474 -61.19 12.79 13.55
N GLN A 475 -61.44 14.09 13.43
CA GLN A 475 -60.74 15.14 12.70
C GLN A 475 -59.60 15.77 13.52
N GLU A 476 -58.63 16.37 12.80
CA GLU A 476 -57.91 17.66 13.08
C GLU A 476 -57.08 17.79 14.40
N GLU A 477 -55.93 18.45 14.55
CA GLU A 477 -55.31 19.63 13.94
C GLU A 477 -53.76 19.55 14.05
N ALA A 478 -53.07 20.26 13.16
CA ALA A 478 -51.66 20.64 13.28
C ALA A 478 -51.53 22.08 13.84
N PRO A 479 -50.38 22.48 14.42
CA PRO A 479 -50.04 23.90 14.48
C PRO A 479 -48.81 24.25 13.63
N ALA A 480 -48.96 25.41 13.01
CA ALA A 480 -48.08 26.05 12.06
C ALA A 480 -46.88 26.78 12.69
N ALA A 481 -45.93 27.08 11.80
CA ALA A 481 -44.77 27.94 11.99
C ALA A 481 -45.14 29.37 12.42
N ALA A 482 -44.28 29.98 13.23
CA ALA A 482 -44.25 31.41 13.48
C ALA A 482 -42.87 31.98 13.14
N THR A 483 -42.87 32.86 12.16
CA THR A 483 -41.84 33.84 11.82
C THR A 483 -41.82 34.96 12.86
N ARG A 484 -40.64 35.53 13.16
CA ARG A 484 -40.52 36.96 13.46
C ARG A 484 -39.11 37.47 13.19
N ALA A 485 -39.07 38.56 12.44
CA ALA A 485 -37.94 39.44 12.23
C ALA A 485 -37.76 40.40 13.42
N GLU A 486 -36.51 40.75 13.70
CA GLU A 486 -35.98 42.12 13.79
C GLU A 486 -34.48 42.10 13.44
#